data_AF-A0A928YVS6-F1
#
_entry.id   AF-A0A928YVS6-F1
#
_cell.length_a   1.000
_cell.length_b   1.000
_cell.length_c   1.000
_cell.angle_alpha   90.00
_cell.angle_beta   90.00
_cell.angle_gamma   90.00
#
_symmetry.space_group_name_H-M   'P 1'
#
loop_
_entity.id
_entity.type
_entity.pdbx_description
1 polymer ?
#
loop_
_entity_poly.entity_id
_entity_poly.type
_entity_poly.pdbx_seq_one_letter_code
_entity_poly.pdbx_strand_id
1 'polypeptide(L)'
;MEMAMTLKSIMSGAKPTTAKKRSTMSVNTLDREVLTSLRLIMEEDFAALLNAWWQDAGEKMAQLHEAVRNDDHDAVRRTAHSLKGSGSNLGLLALNAVCQEIESTATSMNLASEATGHMLVNLQQSINASAQALQEETGVILIGANFSG
;
A
#
# COMPACT_ATOMS: atom_id res chain seq x y z
N MET A 1 -21.66 -5.98 -2.99
CA MET A 1 -20.78 -6.86 -3.78
C MET A 1 -20.90 -6.41 -5.22
N GLU A 2 -19.79 -6.18 -5.93
CA GLU A 2 -19.70 -5.66 -7.32
C GLU A 2 -19.51 -4.14 -7.55
N MET A 3 -18.47 -3.54 -6.96
CA MET A 3 -17.81 -2.37 -7.58
C MET A 3 -16.30 -2.58 -7.76
N ALA A 4 -15.70 -3.54 -7.02
CA ALA A 4 -14.26 -3.83 -7.03
C ALA A 4 -13.74 -4.61 -8.26
N MET A 5 -14.61 -5.03 -9.19
CA MET A 5 -14.22 -5.82 -10.36
C MET A 5 -13.89 -4.97 -11.61
N THR A 6 -14.35 -3.72 -11.69
CA THR A 6 -14.27 -2.95 -12.94
C THR A 6 -12.93 -2.25 -13.16
N LEU A 7 -12.19 -1.93 -12.08
CA LEU A 7 -10.88 -1.25 -12.20
C LEU A 7 -9.72 -2.19 -12.55
N LYS A 8 -9.85 -3.50 -12.33
CA LYS A 8 -8.79 -4.48 -12.62
C LYS A 8 -8.57 -4.71 -14.13
N SER A 9 -9.54 -4.35 -14.98
CA SER A 9 -9.48 -4.58 -16.42
C SER A 9 -8.86 -3.43 -17.23
N ILE A 10 -8.77 -2.22 -16.67
CA ILE A 10 -8.33 -1.03 -17.43
C ILE A 10 -6.81 -0.82 -17.32
N MET A 11 -6.14 -1.33 -16.29
CA MET A 11 -4.72 -1.03 -16.00
C MET A 11 -3.74 -2.19 -16.23
N SER A 12 -4.14 -3.27 -16.92
CA SER A 12 -3.29 -4.45 -17.20
C SER A 12 -2.29 -4.20 -18.36
N GLY A 13 -1.45 -3.18 -18.24
CA GLY A 13 -0.65 -2.68 -19.38
C GLY A 13 0.76 -2.19 -19.11
N ALA A 14 1.39 -2.45 -17.95
CA ALA A 14 2.78 -2.04 -17.71
C ALA A 14 3.67 -3.23 -17.32
N LYS A 15 4.54 -3.66 -18.25
CA LYS A 15 5.67 -4.56 -17.97
C LYS A 15 6.87 -3.75 -17.46
N PRO A 16 7.66 -4.24 -16.50
CA PRO A 16 8.88 -3.56 -16.06
C PRO A 16 10.10 -4.05 -16.84
N THR A 17 10.92 -3.12 -17.33
CA THR A 17 12.33 -3.31 -17.73
C THR A 17 12.90 -1.90 -17.87
N THR A 18 13.94 -1.45 -17.19
CA THR A 18 15.31 -1.98 -17.10
C THR A 18 16.07 -1.20 -16.00
N ALA A 19 17.03 -1.85 -15.35
CA ALA A 19 17.87 -1.28 -14.28
C ALA A 19 18.68 -0.03 -14.66
N LYS A 20 19.00 0.84 -13.68
CA LYS A 20 20.36 1.38 -13.35
C LYS A 20 20.34 2.69 -12.52
N LYS A 21 20.77 2.64 -11.25
CA LYS A 21 22.06 3.19 -10.74
C LYS A 21 22.06 3.13 -9.21
N ARG A 22 23.14 2.56 -8.67
CA ARG A 22 23.45 2.55 -7.24
C ARG A 22 24.01 3.93 -6.89
N SER A 23 23.22 4.76 -6.20
CA SER A 23 23.62 6.05 -5.67
C SER A 23 22.96 6.22 -4.31
N THR A 24 23.76 6.42 -3.25
CA THR A 24 23.44 6.99 -1.92
C THR A 24 22.00 6.84 -1.41
N MET A 25 21.79 6.13 -0.30
CA MET A 25 20.50 5.89 0.40
C MET A 25 19.68 7.17 0.66
N SER A 26 19.07 7.71 -0.38
CA SER A 26 17.75 8.32 -0.34
C SER A 26 16.82 7.19 -0.77
N VAL A 27 16.17 6.53 0.20
CA VAL A 27 15.13 5.56 -0.11
C VAL A 27 14.04 6.35 -0.83
N ASN A 28 13.93 6.17 -2.15
CA ASN A 28 12.87 6.80 -2.91
C ASN A 28 11.55 6.16 -2.47
N THR A 29 10.80 6.83 -1.58
CA THR A 29 9.58 6.31 -0.96
C THR A 29 8.37 6.37 -1.89
N LEU A 30 8.45 7.20 -2.93
CA LEU A 30 7.38 7.51 -3.87
C LEU A 30 7.92 7.60 -5.31
N ASP A 31 7.25 6.93 -6.24
CA ASP A 31 7.44 7.10 -7.67
C ASP A 31 6.61 8.29 -8.17
N ARG A 32 7.29 9.44 -8.33
CA ARG A 32 6.67 10.69 -8.75
C ARG A 32 6.19 10.66 -10.20
N GLU A 33 6.80 9.85 -11.06
CA GLU A 33 6.39 9.75 -12.47
C GLU A 33 5.06 9.01 -12.57
N VAL A 34 4.90 7.92 -11.81
CA VAL A 34 3.61 7.21 -11.69
C VAL A 34 2.54 8.16 -11.14
N LEU A 35 2.82 8.87 -10.05
CA LEU A 35 1.86 9.77 -9.42
C LEU A 35 1.46 10.93 -10.35
N THR A 36 2.43 11.53 -11.05
CA THR A 36 2.18 12.62 -12.01
C THR A 36 1.34 12.14 -13.19
N SER A 37 1.67 10.97 -13.75
CA SER A 37 0.91 10.39 -14.86
C SER A 37 -0.51 10.07 -14.43
N LEU A 38 -0.69 9.50 -13.25
CA LEU A 38 -2.00 9.18 -12.70
C LEU A 38 -2.85 10.45 -12.47
N ARG A 39 -2.24 11.53 -11.97
CA ARG A 39 -2.89 12.82 -11.79
C ARG A 39 -3.36 13.42 -13.12
N LEU A 40 -2.55 13.30 -14.18
CA LEU A 40 -2.93 13.76 -15.52
C LEU A 40 -4.08 12.96 -16.12
N ILE A 41 -4.17 11.66 -15.83
CA ILE A 41 -5.25 10.79 -16.33
C ILE A 41 -6.55 11.00 -15.56
N MET A 42 -6.46 11.14 -14.23
CA MET A 42 -7.63 11.21 -13.35
C MET A 42 -8.18 12.62 -13.19
N GLU A 43 -7.37 13.65 -13.44
CA GLU A 43 -7.74 15.07 -13.35
C GLU A 43 -8.51 15.41 -12.06
N GLU A 44 -9.82 15.65 -12.17
CA GLU A 44 -10.71 16.01 -11.07
C GLU A 44 -10.94 14.88 -10.05
N ASP A 45 -10.87 13.62 -10.48
CA ASP A 45 -11.08 12.44 -9.63
C ASP A 45 -9.82 12.05 -8.84
N PHE A 46 -8.68 12.67 -9.12
CA PHE A 46 -7.41 12.31 -8.49
C PHE A 46 -7.45 12.43 -6.96
N ALA A 47 -8.06 13.49 -6.43
CA ALA A 47 -8.18 13.67 -4.99
C ALA A 47 -9.11 12.63 -4.33
N ALA A 48 -10.17 12.22 -5.04
CA ALA A 48 -11.07 11.16 -4.58
C ALA A 48 -10.34 9.80 -4.54
N LEU A 49 -9.50 9.52 -5.54
CA LEU A 49 -8.68 8.31 -5.59
C LEU A 49 -7.73 8.22 -4.39
N LEU A 50 -7.05 9.30 -4.02
CA LEU A 50 -6.14 9.29 -2.86
C LEU A 50 -6.90 9.08 -1.54
N ASN A 51 -8.08 9.68 -1.40
CA ASN A 51 -8.92 9.44 -0.22
C ASN A 51 -9.45 8.00 -0.16
N ALA A 52 -9.82 7.42 -1.30
CA ALA A 52 -10.25 6.03 -1.38
C ALA A 52 -9.12 5.07 -0.98
N TRP A 53 -7.89 5.32 -1.46
CA TRP A 53 -6.72 4.56 -1.01
C TRP A 53 -6.48 4.70 0.50
N TRP A 54 -6.60 5.91 1.05
CA TRP A 54 -6.39 6.15 2.48
C TRP A 54 -7.39 5.39 3.35
N GLN A 55 -8.66 5.39 2.95
CA GLN A 55 -9.72 4.61 3.61
C GLN A 55 -9.46 3.10 3.50
N ASP A 56 -9.14 2.60 2.29
CA ASP A 56 -8.81 1.19 2.07
C ASP A 56 -7.60 0.77 2.93
N ALA A 57 -6.57 1.59 3.05
CA ALA A 57 -5.41 1.30 3.90
C ALA A 57 -5.80 1.12 5.38
N GLY A 58 -6.72 1.94 5.89
CA GLY A 58 -7.29 1.77 7.24
C GLY A 58 -8.04 0.45 7.41
N GLU A 59 -8.92 0.12 6.46
CA GLU A 59 -9.66 -1.15 6.48
C GLU A 59 -8.73 -2.37 6.40
N LYS A 60 -7.69 -2.30 5.56
CA LYS A 60 -6.68 -3.37 5.43
C LYS A 60 -5.87 -3.53 6.71
N MET A 61 -5.56 -2.45 7.42
CA MET A 61 -4.92 -2.59 8.74
C MET A 61 -5.81 -3.31 9.75
N ALA A 62 -7.09 -2.95 9.84
CA ALA A 62 -8.02 -3.64 10.74
C ALA A 62 -8.12 -5.14 10.40
N GLN A 63 -8.19 -5.48 9.10
CA GLN A 63 -8.21 -6.86 8.62
C GLN A 63 -6.90 -7.62 8.95
N LEU A 64 -5.75 -6.98 8.84
CA LEU A 64 -4.46 -7.58 9.20
C LEU A 64 -4.37 -7.85 10.70
N HIS A 65 -4.80 -6.91 11.54
CA HIS A 65 -4.88 -7.14 12.99
C HIS A 65 -5.74 -8.37 13.32
N GLU A 66 -6.91 -8.50 12.70
CA GLU A 66 -7.79 -9.64 12.93
C GLU A 66 -7.21 -10.96 12.41
N ALA A 67 -6.63 -10.96 11.21
CA ALA A 67 -5.99 -12.15 10.64
C ALA A 67 -4.83 -12.65 11.51
N VAL A 68 -4.04 -11.72 12.08
CA VAL A 68 -2.96 -12.05 13.01
C VAL A 68 -3.48 -12.63 14.32
N ARG A 69 -4.57 -12.08 14.89
CA ARG A 69 -5.17 -12.64 16.13
C ARG A 69 -5.68 -14.07 15.95
N ASN A 70 -6.11 -14.41 14.73
CA ASN A 70 -6.66 -15.72 14.39
C ASN A 70 -5.62 -16.69 13.81
N ASP A 71 -4.34 -16.33 13.79
CA ASP A 71 -3.26 -17.09 13.13
C ASP A 71 -3.57 -17.44 11.65
N ASP A 72 -4.38 -16.62 10.97
CA ASP A 72 -4.78 -16.82 9.57
C ASP A 72 -3.72 -16.22 8.64
N HIS A 73 -2.63 -16.97 8.44
CA HIS A 73 -1.51 -16.58 7.59
C HIS A 73 -1.92 -16.30 6.13
N ASP A 74 -2.93 -17.00 5.62
CA ASP A 74 -3.44 -16.79 4.26
C ASP A 74 -4.22 -15.48 4.14
N ALA A 75 -5.01 -15.11 5.15
CA ALA A 75 -5.63 -13.80 5.22
C ALA A 75 -4.58 -12.69 5.36
N VAL A 76 -3.54 -12.87 6.18
CA VAL A 76 -2.42 -11.91 6.29
C VAL A 76 -1.79 -11.67 4.91
N ARG A 77 -1.39 -12.74 4.23
CA ARG A 77 -0.77 -12.69 2.90
C ARG A 77 -1.67 -11.99 1.88
N ARG A 78 -2.95 -12.37 1.79
CA ARG A 78 -3.90 -11.80 0.81
C ARG A 78 -4.17 -10.32 1.08
N THR A 79 -4.27 -9.93 2.35
CA THR A 79 -4.54 -8.55 2.74
C THR A 79 -3.35 -7.66 2.43
N ALA A 80 -2.12 -8.10 2.75
CA ALA A 80 -0.89 -7.42 2.36
C ALA A 80 -0.74 -7.31 0.84
N HIS A 81 -1.05 -8.38 0.10
CA HIS A 81 -1.04 -8.37 -1.37
C HIS A 81 -2.01 -7.35 -1.96
N SER A 82 -3.21 -7.24 -1.41
CA SER A 82 -4.20 -6.26 -1.83
C SER A 82 -3.71 -4.83 -1.58
N LEU A 83 -3.14 -4.56 -0.41
CA LEU A 83 -2.61 -3.24 -0.04
C LEU A 83 -1.40 -2.86 -0.90
N LYS A 84 -0.52 -3.81 -1.23
CA LYS A 84 0.56 -3.62 -2.21
C LYS A 84 0.04 -3.22 -3.58
N GLY A 85 -1.02 -3.86 -4.04
CA GLY A 85 -1.65 -3.54 -5.33
C GLY A 85 -2.17 -2.11 -5.37
N SER A 86 -2.89 -1.68 -4.34
CA SER A 86 -3.40 -0.30 -4.26
C SER A 86 -2.27 0.73 -4.11
N GLY A 87 -1.23 0.43 -3.34
CA GLY A 87 -0.04 1.29 -3.23
C GLY A 87 0.79 1.39 -4.51
N SER A 88 0.90 0.30 -5.29
CA SER A 88 1.58 0.29 -6.58
C SER A 88 0.93 1.23 -7.60
N ASN A 89 -0.39 1.31 -7.62
CA ASN A 89 -1.11 2.23 -8.50
C ASN A 89 -0.78 3.70 -8.21
N LEU A 90 -0.38 4.03 -6.98
CA LEU A 90 -0.01 5.37 -6.55
C LEU A 90 1.51 5.62 -6.52
N GLY A 91 2.31 4.61 -6.88
CA GLY A 91 3.78 4.72 -6.81
C GLY A 91 4.36 4.62 -5.40
N LEU A 92 3.68 4.02 -4.43
CA LEU A 92 4.13 3.94 -3.02
C LEU A 92 5.21 2.85 -2.82
N LEU A 93 6.42 3.13 -3.26
CA LEU A 93 7.54 2.18 -3.30
C LEU A 93 7.88 1.59 -1.91
N ALA A 94 7.94 2.43 -0.88
CA ALA A 94 8.28 1.97 0.47
C ALA A 94 7.17 1.08 1.08
N LEU A 95 5.90 1.44 0.90
CA LEU A 95 4.77 0.63 1.33
C LEU A 95 4.77 -0.73 0.63
N ASN A 96 5.04 -0.74 -0.68
CA ASN A 96 5.07 -1.96 -1.47
C ASN A 96 6.17 -2.92 -0.99
N ALA A 97 7.33 -2.40 -0.60
CA ALA A 97 8.42 -3.20 -0.04
C ALA A 97 8.01 -3.87 1.28
N VAL A 98 7.37 -3.12 2.19
CA VAL A 98 6.88 -3.67 3.47
C VAL A 98 5.81 -4.73 3.21
N CYS A 99 4.83 -4.48 2.32
CA CYS A 99 3.81 -5.47 2.00
C CYS A 99 4.41 -6.76 1.40
N GLN A 100 5.45 -6.64 0.57
CA GLN A 100 6.15 -7.79 0.01
C GLN A 100 6.87 -8.63 1.08
N GLU A 101 7.45 -7.99 2.09
CA GLU A 101 8.06 -8.67 3.25
C GLU A 101 7.01 -9.43 4.06
N ILE A 102 5.85 -8.82 4.28
CA ILE A 102 4.71 -9.46 4.96
C ILE A 102 4.21 -10.68 4.19
N GLU A 103 4.00 -10.56 2.87
CA GLU A 103 3.60 -11.67 2.01
C GLU A 103 4.58 -12.85 2.11
N SER A 104 5.88 -12.55 2.11
CA SER A 104 6.95 -13.56 2.14
C SER A 104 7.00 -14.26 3.50
N THR A 105 6.83 -13.51 4.59
CA THR A 105 6.87 -14.04 5.96
C THR A 105 5.61 -14.85 6.30
N ALA A 106 4.44 -14.42 5.83
CA ALA A 106 3.20 -15.17 5.98
C ALA A 106 3.25 -16.52 5.23
N THR A 107 3.92 -16.56 4.06
CA THR A 107 4.06 -17.79 3.27
C THR A 107 4.99 -18.82 3.92
N SER A 108 6.01 -18.38 4.67
CA SER A 108 6.93 -19.29 5.37
C SER A 108 6.35 -19.88 6.66
N MET A 109 5.09 -19.56 7.01
CA MET A 109 4.40 -19.97 8.24
C MET A 109 5.19 -19.64 9.53
N ASN A 110 6.05 -18.62 9.47
CA ASN A 110 6.94 -18.25 10.58
C ASN A 110 6.59 -16.87 11.12
N LEU A 111 5.41 -16.77 11.75
CA LEU A 111 4.94 -15.57 12.43
C LEU A 111 4.94 -15.81 13.94
N ALA A 112 6.10 -15.67 14.58
CA ALA A 112 6.14 -15.59 16.03
C ALA A 112 5.37 -14.33 16.49
N SER A 113 4.54 -14.45 17.54
CA SER A 113 3.64 -13.37 17.99
C SER A 113 4.34 -12.00 18.17
N GLU A 114 5.56 -11.98 18.72
CA GLU A 114 6.37 -10.76 18.85
C GLU A 114 6.78 -10.17 17.49
N ALA A 115 7.24 -11.02 16.55
CA ALA A 115 7.62 -10.60 15.20
C ALA A 115 6.41 -10.04 14.42
N THR A 116 5.23 -10.63 14.62
CA THR A 116 4.00 -10.16 13.98
C THR A 116 3.54 -8.80 14.52
N GLY A 117 3.72 -8.55 15.83
CA GLY A 117 3.46 -7.23 16.41
C GLY A 117 4.35 -6.14 15.79
N HIS A 118 5.65 -6.39 15.70
CA HIS A 118 6.61 -5.46 15.05
C HIS A 118 6.27 -5.21 13.58
N MET A 119 5.87 -6.26 12.86
CA MET A 119 5.45 -6.19 11.47
C MET A 119 4.26 -5.24 11.27
N LEU A 120 3.20 -5.36 12.08
CA LEU A 120 2.01 -4.50 11.97
C LEU A 120 2.34 -3.04 12.29
N VAL A 121 3.21 -2.80 13.28
CA VAL A 121 3.69 -1.45 13.60
C VAL A 121 4.48 -0.85 12.44
N ASN A 122 5.39 -1.61 11.84
CA ASN A 122 6.17 -1.15 10.68
C ASN A 122 5.27 -0.83 9.47
N LEU A 123 4.27 -1.68 9.20
CA LEU A 123 3.30 -1.41 8.14
C LEU A 123 2.51 -0.13 8.40
N GLN A 124 2.00 0.06 9.62
CA GLN A 124 1.26 1.27 9.98
C GLN A 124 2.12 2.54 9.82
N GLN A 125 3.39 2.48 10.22
CA GLN A 125 4.33 3.58 10.00
C GLN A 125 4.54 3.86 8.51
N SER A 126 4.66 2.83 7.69
CA SER A 126 4.81 2.96 6.24
C SER A 126 3.57 3.54 5.56
N ILE A 127 2.36 3.15 6.01
CA ILE A 127 1.08 3.73 5.57
C ILE A 127 1.03 5.22 5.90
N ASN A 128 1.38 5.61 7.13
CA ASN A 128 1.36 7.00 7.57
C ASN A 128 2.38 7.85 6.81
N ALA A 129 3.59 7.34 6.61
CA ALA A 129 4.63 8.01 5.83
C ALA A 129 4.22 8.18 4.36
N SER A 130 3.54 7.18 3.79
CA SER A 130 2.99 7.25 2.43
C SER A 130 1.91 8.32 2.30
N ALA A 131 1.01 8.40 3.28
CA ALA A 131 -0.02 9.44 3.33
C ALA A 131 0.58 10.85 3.42
N GLN A 132 1.59 11.04 4.28
CA GLN A 132 2.31 12.30 4.38
C GLN A 132 2.99 12.66 3.05
N ALA A 133 3.70 11.73 2.42
CA ALA A 133 4.35 11.96 1.13
C ALA A 133 3.33 12.35 0.03
N LEU A 134 2.17 11.69 -0.02
CA LEU A 134 1.10 12.05 -0.95
C LEU A 134 0.56 13.46 -0.68
N GLN A 135 0.37 13.84 0.59
CA GLN A 135 -0.08 15.19 0.96
C GLN A 135 0.93 16.26 0.55
N GLU A 136 2.22 16.04 0.82
CA GLU A 136 3.30 16.97 0.49
C GLU A 136 3.44 17.17 -1.02
N GLU A 137 3.33 16.10 -1.81
CA GLU A 137 3.53 16.15 -3.26
C GLU A 137 2.31 16.67 -4.03
N THR A 138 1.10 16.46 -3.50
CA THR A 138 -0.14 16.76 -4.23
C THR A 138 -0.89 17.96 -3.68
N GLY A 139 -0.65 18.33 -2.41
CA GLY A 139 -1.45 19.29 -1.66
C GLY A 139 -2.84 18.78 -1.26
N VAL A 140 -3.18 17.52 -1.56
CA VAL A 140 -4.48 16.92 -1.23
C VAL A 140 -4.48 16.51 0.24
N ILE A 141 -5.43 17.01 1.02
CA ILE A 141 -5.63 16.58 2.41
C ILE A 141 -6.38 15.25 2.41
N LEU A 142 -5.81 14.24 3.08
CA LEU A 142 -6.40 12.91 3.21
C LEU A 142 -7.28 12.85 4.47
N ILE A 143 -8.54 12.46 4.32
CA ILE A 143 -9.53 12.44 5.40
C ILE A 143 -10.13 11.05 5.59
N GLY A 144 -10.49 10.74 6.84
CA GLY A 144 -11.43 9.66 7.14
C GLY A 144 -10.86 8.24 7.23
N ALA A 145 -9.54 8.01 7.25
CA ALA A 145 -9.04 6.69 7.65
C ALA A 145 -9.19 6.50 9.15
N ASN A 146 -9.91 5.45 9.54
CA ASN A 146 -10.08 5.08 10.94
C ASN A 146 -9.14 3.93 11.28
N PHE A 147 -7.93 4.25 11.76
CA PHE A 147 -7.02 3.23 12.30
C PHE A 147 -7.44 2.92 13.74
N SER A 148 -8.48 2.11 13.89
CA SER A 148 -8.85 1.54 15.18
C SER A 148 -7.86 0.41 15.49
N GLY A 149 -6.93 0.67 16.42
CA GLY A 149 -6.00 -0.34 16.96
C GLY A 149 -6.68 -1.31 17.91
#